data_AF-A0A7W7K738-F1
#
_entry.id   AF-A0A7W7K738-F1
#
_cell.length_a   1.000
_cell.length_b   1.000
_cell.length_c   1.000
_cell.angle_alpha   90.00
_cell.angle_beta   90.00
_cell.angle_gamma   90.00
#
_symmetry.space_group_name_H-M   'P 1'
#
loop_
_entity.id
_entity.type
_entity.pdbx_description
1 polymer ?
#
loop_
_entity_poly.entity_id
_entity_poly.type
_entity_poly.pdbx_seq_one_letter_code
_entity_poly.pdbx_strand_id
1 'polypeptide(L)'
;MSTETAMLIDHLWRAIDLDQEAERVSKSLTKQQSDALQGIVAELNARISAKRVLKQLGGIDKQVVAPMSDTNVKGLLILLVLASYHSDGLLFLPAEERHDRVRRWSERTGFAVDFVQEAAVLGPAGLSSMLEAA
;
A
#
# COMPACT_ATOMS: atom_id res chain seq x y z
N MET A 1 -20.37 -6.87 4.00
CA MET A 1 -20.30 -5.78 4.99
C MET A 1 -18.92 -5.16 4.83
N SER A 2 -18.81 -3.84 4.67
CA SER A 2 -17.49 -3.19 4.58
C SER A 2 -16.76 -3.35 5.91
N THR A 3 -15.51 -3.81 5.90
CA THR A 3 -14.69 -3.96 7.10
C THR A 3 -14.26 -2.61 7.66
N GLU A 4 -13.84 -2.59 8.93
CA GLU A 4 -13.35 -1.38 9.58
C GLU A 4 -12.16 -0.75 8.83
N THR A 5 -11.28 -1.59 8.24
CA THR A 5 -10.13 -1.13 7.47
C THR A 5 -10.55 -0.44 6.17
N ALA A 6 -11.52 -0.99 5.43
CA ALA A 6 -12.05 -0.35 4.22
C ALA A 6 -12.72 0.99 4.52
N MET A 7 -13.50 1.06 5.60
CA MET A 7 -14.11 2.32 6.07
C MET A 7 -13.07 3.37 6.46
N LEU A 8 -11.96 2.95 7.06
CA LEU A 8 -10.85 3.83 7.42
C LEU A 8 -10.22 4.49 6.18
N ILE A 9 -9.98 3.71 5.13
CA ILE A 9 -9.40 4.20 3.88
C ILE A 9 -10.36 5.15 3.15
N ASP A 10 -11.67 4.86 3.12
CA ASP A 10 -12.67 5.77 2.53
C ASP A 10 -12.81 7.08 3.33
N HIS A 11 -12.72 7.00 4.66
CA HIS A 11 -12.69 8.19 5.52
C HIS A 11 -11.47 9.08 5.21
N LEU A 12 -10.28 8.49 5.12
CA LEU A 12 -9.05 9.20 4.78
C LEU A 12 -9.08 9.84 3.40
N TRP A 13 -9.67 9.16 2.40
CA TRP A 13 -9.85 9.70 1.06
C TRP A 13 -10.66 11.01 1.06
N ARG A 14 -11.67 11.11 1.93
CA ARG A 14 -12.53 12.30 2.03
C ARG A 14 -11.93 13.42 2.87
N ALA A 15 -10.75 13.21 3.47
CA ALA A 15 -10.10 14.22 4.28
C ALA A 15 -9.60 15.39 3.42
N ILE A 16 -9.75 16.62 3.93
CA ILE A 16 -9.24 17.83 3.28
C ILE A 16 -7.71 17.81 3.25
N ASP A 17 -7.09 17.35 4.34
CA ASP A 17 -5.65 17.14 4.46
C ASP A 17 -5.37 15.68 4.81
N LEU A 18 -5.06 14.88 3.77
CA LEU A 18 -4.76 13.47 3.90
C LEU A 18 -3.54 13.20 4.78
N ASP A 19 -2.51 14.05 4.73
CA ASP A 19 -1.28 13.83 5.47
C ASP A 19 -1.48 14.04 6.97
N GLN A 20 -2.21 15.09 7.34
CA GLN A 20 -2.55 15.38 8.73
C GLN A 20 -3.50 14.32 9.29
N GLU A 21 -4.52 13.93 8.51
CA GLU A 21 -5.50 12.96 8.97
C GLU A 21 -4.89 11.55 9.09
N ALA A 22 -4.04 11.13 8.15
CA ALA A 22 -3.31 9.87 8.25
C ALA A 22 -2.37 9.83 9.46
N GLU A 23 -1.75 10.96 9.81
CA GLU A 23 -0.94 11.09 11.04
C GLU A 23 -1.78 10.99 12.31
N ARG A 24 -2.99 11.56 12.30
CA ARG A 24 -3.93 11.47 13.43
C ARG A 24 -4.41 10.03 13.62
N VAL A 25 -4.84 9.41 12.52
CA VAL A 25 -5.34 8.03 12.50
C VAL A 25 -4.27 7.05 12.90
N SER A 26 -3.03 7.19 12.42
CA SER A 26 -1.93 6.29 12.76
C SER A 26 -1.65 6.20 14.26
N LYS A 27 -1.94 7.27 15.01
CA LYS A 27 -1.80 7.33 16.48
C LYS A 27 -2.99 6.80 17.25
N SER A 28 -4.15 6.64 16.61
CA SER A 28 -5.40 6.23 17.24
C SER A 28 -5.92 4.87 16.77
N LEU A 29 -5.11 4.10 16.04
CA LEU A 29 -5.50 2.77 15.61
C LEU A 29 -5.71 1.84 16.80
N THR A 30 -6.77 1.05 16.73
CA THR A 30 -6.92 -0.09 17.65
C THR A 30 -5.89 -1.17 17.29
N LYS A 31 -5.62 -2.07 18.24
CA LYS A 31 -4.73 -3.21 17.97
C LYS A 31 -5.23 -4.03 16.78
N GLN A 32 -6.53 -4.28 16.69
CA GLN A 32 -7.14 -5.02 15.59
C GLN A 32 -6.90 -4.34 14.24
N GLN A 33 -7.07 -3.01 14.15
CA GLN A 33 -6.79 -2.25 12.93
C GLN A 33 -5.30 -2.26 12.56
N SER A 34 -4.42 -2.20 13.57
CA SER A 34 -2.99 -2.32 13.35
C SER A 34 -2.62 -3.70 12.78
N ASP A 35 -3.13 -4.78 13.39
CA ASP A 35 -2.91 -6.16 12.94
C ASP A 35 -3.44 -6.38 11.50
N ALA A 36 -4.61 -5.81 11.18
CA ALA A 36 -5.20 -5.84 9.84
C ALA A 36 -4.30 -5.15 8.79
N LEU A 37 -3.80 -3.96 9.10
CA LEU A 37 -2.83 -3.25 8.24
C LEU A 37 -1.51 -4.01 8.11
N GLN A 38 -1.05 -4.70 9.16
CA GLN A 38 0.12 -5.56 9.08
C GLN A 38 -0.09 -6.75 8.14
N GLY A 39 -1.28 -7.34 8.15
CA GLY A 39 -1.68 -8.39 7.21
C GLY A 39 -1.61 -7.93 5.75
N ILE A 40 -2.08 -6.71 5.46
CA ILE A 40 -2.00 -6.11 4.12
C ILE A 40 -0.54 -5.96 3.66
N VAL A 41 0.34 -5.47 4.53
CA VAL A 41 1.77 -5.33 4.21
C VAL A 41 2.42 -6.69 3.97
N ALA A 42 2.08 -7.70 4.78
CA ALA A 42 2.60 -9.06 4.62
C ALA A 42 2.20 -9.66 3.26
N GLU A 43 0.94 -9.49 2.86
CA GLU A 43 0.42 -9.95 1.57
C GLU A 43 1.07 -9.21 0.39
N LEU A 44 1.26 -7.89 0.48
CA LEU A 44 2.01 -7.12 -0.53
C LEU A 44 3.46 -7.59 -0.66
N ASN A 45 4.14 -7.81 0.47
CA ASN A 45 5.51 -8.35 0.48
C ASN A 45 5.58 -9.77 -0.09
N ALA A 46 4.58 -10.61 0.18
CA ALA A 46 4.51 -11.96 -0.38
C ALA A 46 4.37 -11.91 -1.91
N ARG A 47 3.54 -11.00 -2.45
CA ARG A 47 3.39 -10.78 -3.90
C ARG A 47 4.67 -10.29 -4.57
N ILE A 48 5.33 -9.29 -3.97
CA ILE A 48 6.61 -8.78 -4.47
C ILE A 48 7.65 -9.90 -4.49
N SER A 49 7.71 -10.68 -3.41
CA SER A 49 8.63 -11.83 -3.30
C SER A 49 8.31 -12.89 -4.34
N ALA A 50 7.04 -13.24 -4.56
CA ALA A 50 6.63 -14.19 -5.58
C ALA A 50 7.00 -13.71 -7.00
N LYS A 51 6.81 -12.42 -7.31
CA LYS A 51 7.22 -11.82 -8.59
C LYS A 51 8.73 -11.81 -8.77
N ARG A 52 9.48 -11.54 -7.69
CA ARG A 52 10.95 -11.64 -7.69
C ARG A 52 11.38 -13.07 -7.93
N VAL A 53 10.84 -14.04 -7.22
CA VAL A 53 11.09 -15.48 -7.43
C VAL A 53 10.75 -15.89 -8.86
N LEU A 54 9.64 -15.44 -9.46
CA LEU A 54 9.33 -15.74 -10.87
C LEU A 54 10.35 -15.13 -11.85
N LYS A 55 10.80 -13.89 -11.61
CA LYS A 55 11.92 -13.29 -12.37
C LYS A 55 13.26 -14.02 -12.11
N GLN A 56 13.42 -14.54 -10.90
CA GLN A 56 14.57 -15.26 -10.38
C GLN A 56 14.45 -16.78 -10.49
N LEU A 57 13.47 -17.34 -11.18
CA LEU A 57 13.48 -18.77 -11.53
C LEU A 57 14.39 -19.04 -12.75
N GLY A 58 15.24 -18.05 -13.08
CA GLY A 58 16.58 -18.21 -13.63
C GLY A 58 17.75 -18.01 -12.62
N GLY A 59 17.51 -18.03 -11.30
CA GLY A 59 18.52 -17.82 -10.24
C GLY A 59 17.90 -17.56 -8.84
N ILE A 60 17.74 -18.61 -8.04
CA ILE A 60 17.12 -18.63 -6.70
C ILE A 60 17.78 -17.62 -5.76
N ASP A 61 17.01 -16.73 -5.13
CA ASP A 61 17.41 -16.18 -3.84
C ASP A 61 16.22 -16.02 -2.88
N LYS A 62 16.38 -16.59 -1.68
CA LYS A 62 15.41 -16.50 -0.59
C LYS A 62 15.65 -15.18 0.12
N GLN A 63 14.73 -14.22 0.01
CA GLN A 63 14.81 -13.01 0.83
C GLN A 63 13.71 -12.94 1.88
N VAL A 64 14.22 -12.65 3.07
CA VAL A 64 13.56 -12.51 4.36
C VAL A 64 12.60 -11.33 4.33
N VAL A 65 11.35 -11.57 4.78
CA VAL A 65 10.39 -10.51 5.08
C VAL A 65 10.96 -9.70 6.25
N ALA A 66 11.40 -8.47 5.98
CA ALA A 66 11.82 -7.57 7.05
C ALA A 66 10.62 -7.30 7.96
N PRO A 67 10.72 -7.56 9.28
CA PRO A 67 9.67 -7.20 10.20
C PRO A 67 9.51 -5.68 10.20
N MET A 68 8.27 -5.21 10.16
CA MET A 68 7.96 -3.82 10.45
C MET A 68 8.50 -3.52 11.86
N SER A 69 9.55 -2.70 11.95
CA SER A 69 9.63 -1.76 13.07
C SER A 69 8.40 -0.84 12.99
N ASP A 70 8.09 -0.03 14.01
CA ASP A 70 6.96 0.91 14.09
C ASP A 70 6.90 2.00 12.98
N THR A 71 7.30 1.67 11.76
CA THR A 71 7.75 2.56 10.70
C THR A 71 6.68 2.60 9.62
N ASN A 72 5.99 3.73 9.66
CA ASN A 72 5.19 4.32 8.62
C ASN A 72 3.78 3.75 8.38
N VAL A 73 3.04 3.44 9.45
CA VAL A 73 1.57 3.27 9.39
C VAL A 73 0.92 4.46 8.67
N LYS A 74 1.35 5.69 8.94
CA LYS A 74 0.92 6.88 8.18
C LYS A 74 1.16 6.68 6.68
N GLY A 75 2.39 6.36 6.29
CA GLY A 75 2.77 6.12 4.90
C GLY A 75 1.92 5.03 4.24
N LEU A 76 1.59 3.97 4.99
CA LEU A 76 0.78 2.86 4.50
C LEU A 76 -0.65 3.31 4.24
N LEU A 77 -1.25 4.05 5.18
CA LEU A 77 -2.58 4.61 5.03
C LEU A 77 -2.65 5.53 3.79
N ILE A 78 -1.65 6.40 3.61
CA ILE A 78 -1.55 7.25 2.42
C ILE A 78 -1.41 6.40 1.16
N LEU A 79 -0.55 5.38 1.16
CA LEU A 79 -0.36 4.50 0.01
C LEU A 79 -1.65 3.78 -0.37
N LEU A 80 -2.41 3.28 0.61
CA LEU A 80 -3.67 2.59 0.38
C LEU A 80 -4.71 3.55 -0.22
N VAL A 81 -4.81 4.79 0.24
CA VAL A 81 -5.66 5.81 -0.40
C VAL A 81 -5.22 6.06 -1.85
N LEU A 82 -3.92 6.24 -2.09
CA LEU A 82 -3.38 6.48 -3.43
C LEU A 82 -3.67 5.31 -4.37
N ALA A 83 -3.44 4.09 -3.93
CA ALA A 83 -3.65 2.91 -4.73
C ALA A 83 -5.14 2.57 -4.92
N SER A 84 -6.02 2.87 -3.95
CA SER A 84 -7.46 2.63 -4.07
C SER A 84 -8.21 3.67 -4.89
N TYR A 85 -7.71 4.92 -5.00
CA TYR A 85 -8.46 6.01 -5.67
C TYR A 85 -7.71 6.69 -6.81
N HIS A 86 -6.38 6.52 -6.92
CA HIS A 86 -5.57 7.23 -7.92
C HIS A 86 -4.76 6.33 -8.85
N SER A 87 -4.76 5.01 -8.64
CA SER A 87 -4.02 4.05 -9.47
C SER A 87 -4.52 3.97 -10.91
N ASP A 88 -5.84 4.03 -11.13
CA ASP A 88 -6.44 4.02 -12.47
C ASP A 88 -5.93 5.18 -13.35
N GLY A 89 -5.69 6.34 -12.73
CA GLY A 89 -5.13 7.51 -13.39
C GLY A 89 -3.73 7.26 -13.97
N LEU A 90 -2.98 6.30 -13.43
CA LEU A 90 -1.66 5.93 -13.95
C LEU A 90 -1.76 5.31 -15.35
N LEU A 91 -2.82 4.56 -15.66
CA LEU A 91 -2.95 3.85 -16.95
C LEU A 91 -2.97 4.79 -18.15
N PHE A 92 -3.43 6.04 -17.94
CA PHE A 92 -3.53 7.05 -18.97
C PHE A 92 -2.27 7.91 -19.12
N LEU A 93 -1.28 7.74 -18.24
CA LEU A 93 -0.01 8.48 -18.30
C LEU A 93 1.02 7.75 -19.19
N PRO A 94 1.90 8.49 -19.88
CA PRO A 94 3.10 7.95 -20.50
C PRO A 94 3.97 7.16 -19.50
N ALA A 95 4.78 6.25 -20.00
CA ALA A 95 5.59 5.36 -19.15
C ALA A 95 6.53 6.12 -18.19
N GLU A 96 7.17 7.18 -18.67
CA GLU A 96 8.06 8.02 -17.85
C GLU A 96 7.29 8.74 -16.74
N GLU A 97 6.13 9.35 -17.07
CA GLU A 97 5.29 10.03 -16.09
C GLU A 97 4.70 9.08 -15.06
N ARG A 98 4.36 7.84 -15.45
CA ARG A 98 3.98 6.79 -14.49
C ARG A 98 5.10 6.49 -13.52
N HIS A 99 6.33 6.27 -14.02
CA HIS A 99 7.49 6.01 -13.16
C HIS A 99 7.75 7.17 -12.19
N ASP A 100 7.67 8.41 -12.67
CA ASP A 100 7.85 9.59 -11.83
C ASP A 100 6.72 9.76 -10.81
N ARG A 101 5.49 9.35 -11.14
CA ARG A 101 4.37 9.35 -10.19
C ARG A 101 4.57 8.32 -9.08
N VAL A 102 4.93 7.09 -9.44
CA VAL A 102 5.22 6.02 -8.48
C VAL A 102 6.42 6.40 -7.59
N ARG A 103 7.46 7.03 -8.15
CA ARG A 103 8.60 7.54 -7.37
C ARG A 103 8.17 8.58 -6.34
N ARG A 104 7.34 9.56 -6.73
CA ARG A 104 6.80 10.57 -5.80
C ARG A 104 5.92 9.95 -4.70
N TRP A 105 5.16 8.90 -5.02
CA TRP A 105 4.41 8.16 -4.02
C TRP A 105 5.34 7.41 -3.05
N SER A 106 6.43 6.82 -3.56
CA SER A 106 7.49 6.21 -2.74
C SER A 106 8.12 7.22 -1.78
N GLU A 107 8.47 8.42 -2.27
CA GLU A 107 9.01 9.50 -1.43
C GLU A 107 8.02 9.94 -0.35
N ARG A 108 6.75 10.17 -0.70
CA ARG A 108 5.72 10.62 0.26
C ARG A 108 5.40 9.58 1.32
N THR A 109 5.35 8.31 0.93
CA THR A 109 4.91 7.22 1.81
C THR A 109 6.06 6.54 2.53
N GLY A 110 7.32 6.82 2.15
CA GLY A 110 8.51 6.16 2.68
C GLY A 110 8.64 4.68 2.32
N PHE A 111 7.75 4.13 1.48
CA PHE A 111 7.84 2.76 0.97
C PHE A 111 8.73 2.70 -0.26
N ALA A 112 9.41 1.57 -0.47
CA ALA A 112 10.20 1.33 -1.67
C ALA A 112 9.34 1.40 -2.94
N VAL A 113 9.92 1.84 -4.05
CA VAL A 113 9.25 1.98 -5.35
C VAL A 113 8.55 0.68 -5.77
N ASP A 114 9.21 -0.47 -5.63
CA ASP A 114 8.62 -1.79 -5.95
C ASP A 114 7.34 -2.08 -5.14
N PHE A 115 7.31 -1.66 -3.88
CA PHE A 115 6.17 -1.86 -2.98
C PHE A 115 5.01 -0.96 -3.36
N VAL A 116 5.29 0.31 -3.62
CA VAL A 116 4.30 1.27 -4.12
C VAL A 116 3.76 0.85 -5.48
N GLN A 117 4.62 0.35 -6.37
CA GLN A 117 4.23 -0.15 -7.67
C GLN A 117 3.32 -1.38 -7.55
N GLU A 118 3.61 -2.30 -6.63
CA GLU A 118 2.73 -3.45 -6.40
C GLU A 118 1.34 -3.03 -5.93
N ALA A 119 1.27 -2.13 -4.94
CA ALA A 119 0.00 -1.58 -4.47
C ALA A 119 -0.77 -0.87 -5.60
N ALA A 120 -0.08 -0.08 -6.42
CA ALA A 120 -0.69 0.61 -7.55
C ALA A 120 -1.20 -0.36 -8.64
N VAL A 121 -0.50 -1.46 -8.89
CA VAL A 121 -0.91 -2.49 -9.86
C VAL A 121 -2.13 -3.27 -9.39
N LEU A 122 -2.25 -3.54 -8.09
CA LEU A 122 -3.48 -4.12 -7.53
C LEU A 122 -4.68 -3.21 -7.76
N GLY A 123 -4.46 -1.90 -7.60
CA GLY A 123 -5.48 -0.89 -7.77
C GLY A 123 -6.68 -1.09 -6.82
N PRO A 124 -7.83 -0.50 -7.14
CA PRO A 124 -8.99 -0.52 -6.26
C PRO A 124 -9.53 -1.95 -6.08
N ALA A 125 -9.65 -2.70 -7.18
CA ALA A 125 -10.23 -4.05 -7.15
C ALA A 125 -9.38 -5.03 -6.33
N GLY A 126 -8.05 -5.01 -6.50
CA GLY A 126 -7.15 -5.88 -5.76
C GLY A 126 -7.07 -5.51 -4.28
N LEU A 127 -7.06 -4.21 -3.96
CA LEU A 127 -7.00 -3.75 -2.58
C LEU A 127 -8.33 -3.90 -1.84
N SER A 128 -9.48 -3.72 -2.49
CA SER A 128 -10.78 -3.92 -1.83
C SER A 128 -10.90 -5.31 -1.22
N SER A 129 -10.50 -6.36 -1.94
CA SER A 129 -10.52 -7.72 -1.39
C SER A 129 -9.59 -7.89 -0.18
N MET A 130 -8.46 -7.19 -0.16
CA MET A 130 -7.52 -7.24 0.97
C MET A 130 -8.05 -6.45 2.16
N LEU A 131 -8.64 -5.29 1.92
CA LEU A 131 -9.24 -4.45 2.94
C LEU A 131 -10.46 -5.13 3.56
N GLU A 132 -11.31 -5.77 2.76
CA GLU A 132 -12.49 -6.52 3.21
C GLU A 132 -12.17 -7.83 3.93
N ALA A 133 -10.97 -8.37 3.77
CA ALA A 133 -10.50 -9.54 4.50
C ALA A 133 -9.77 -9.18 5.81
N ALA A 134 -9.49 -7.89 6.04
CA ALA A 134 -8.66 -7.37 7.12
C ALA A 134 -9.52 -6.65 8.18
#